data_AF-A0A356AR64-F1
#
_entry.id   AF-A0A356AR64-F1
#
_cell.length_a   1.000
_cell.length_b   1.000
_cell.length_c   1.000
_cell.angle_alpha   90.00
_cell.angle_beta   90.00
_cell.angle_gamma   90.00
#
_symmetry.space_group_name_H-M   'P 1'
#
loop_
_entity.id
_entity.type
_entity.pdbx_description
1 polymer ?
#
loop_
_entity_poly.entity_id
_entity_poly.type
_entity_poly.pdbx_seq_one_letter_code
_entity_poly.pdbx_strand_id
1 'polypeptide(L)' 'MHKGGGFIGDIITEKQLCEWLSISPSTAWRWRKAGMPYMGKKKSIRYSKKEVEKWLKLQTKK' A
#
# COMPACT_ATOMS: atom_id res chain seq x y z
N MET A 1 -15.86 -18.91 -7.76
CA MET A 1 -15.06 -17.81 -8.35
C MET A 1 -13.59 -18.11 -8.15
N HIS A 2 -12.93 -18.71 -9.14
CA HIS A 2 -11.48 -18.93 -9.09
C HIS A 2 -10.78 -17.63 -9.51
N LYS A 3 -9.93 -17.06 -8.65
CA LYS A 3 -8.91 -16.09 -9.10
C LYS A 3 -7.53 -16.68 -8.85
N GLY A 4 -7.13 -17.57 -9.75
CA GLY A 4 -5.71 -17.68 -10.11
C GLY A 4 -5.35 -16.49 -10.99
N GLY A 5 -4.42 -15.66 -10.54
CA GLY A 5 -3.87 -14.54 -11.31
C GLY A 5 -2.46 -14.26 -10.79
N GLY A 6 -1.46 -14.52 -11.63
CA GLY A 6 -0.05 -14.49 -11.29
C GLY A 6 0.41 -13.19 -10.62
N PHE A 7 1.14 -13.34 -9.52
CA PHE A 7 1.84 -12.26 -8.83
C PHE A 7 3.10 -11.88 -9.60
N ILE A 8 2.96 -10.99 -10.59
CA ILE A 8 4.10 -10.28 -11.19
C ILE A 8 3.81 -8.79 -11.03
N GLY A 9 4.08 -8.31 -9.81
CA GLY A 9 3.87 -6.92 -9.40
C GLY A 9 2.75 -6.81 -8.36
N ASP A 10 3.10 -6.90 -7.07
CA ASP A 10 2.21 -6.66 -5.92
C ASP A 10 1.76 -5.19 -5.81
N ILE A 11 1.11 -4.69 -6.86
CA ILE A 11 0.52 -3.38 -6.89
C ILE A 11 -0.92 -3.53 -6.40
N ILE A 12 -1.18 -3.00 -5.21
CA ILE A 12 -2.47 -3.02 -4.54
C ILE A 12 -3.12 -1.64 -4.52
N THR A 13 -4.45 -1.62 -4.46
CA THR A 13 -5.21 -0.37 -4.27
C THR A 13 -5.24 0.04 -2.79
N GLU A 14 -5.68 1.26 -2.49
CA GLU A 14 -5.85 1.72 -1.10
C GLU A 14 -6.73 0.78 -0.26
N LYS A 15 -7.82 0.26 -0.84
CA LYS A 15 -8.69 -0.72 -0.17
C LYS A 15 -7.93 -1.99 0.21
N GLN A 16 -7.25 -2.58 -0.78
CA GLN A 16 -6.45 -3.79 -0.56
C GLN A 16 -5.27 -3.56 0.41
N LEU A 17 -4.69 -2.35 0.42
CA LEU A 17 -3.68 -1.95 1.40
C LEU A 17 -4.25 -1.94 2.81
N CYS A 18 -5.44 -1.35 2.98
CA CYS A 18 -6.12 -1.31 4.27
C CYS A 18 -6.46 -2.71 4.76
N GLU A 19 -6.97 -3.58 3.87
CA GLU A 19 -7.23 -4.99 4.20
C GLU A 19 -5.95 -5.77 4.51
N TRP A 20 -4.89 -5.58 3.72
CA TRP A 20 -3.63 -6.29 3.90
C TRP A 20 -2.92 -5.94 5.21
N LEU A 21 -2.94 -4.67 5.59
CA LEU A 21 -2.31 -4.19 6.82
C LEU A 21 -3.27 -4.13 8.01
N SER A 22 -4.55 -4.47 7.78
CA SER A 22 -5.63 -4.34 8.77
C SER A 22 -5.68 -2.95 9.42
N ILE A 23 -5.54 -1.90 8.59
CA ILE A 23 -5.55 -0.50 9.03
C ILE A 23 -6.78 0.24 8.52
N SER A 24 -7.14 1.31 9.22
CA SER A 24 -8.16 2.24 8.74
C SER A 24 -7.65 3.10 7.58
N PRO A 25 -8.52 3.54 6.67
CA PRO A 25 -8.17 4.46 5.58
C PRO A 25 -7.55 5.78 6.09
N SER A 26 -7.93 6.23 7.29
CA SER A 26 -7.32 7.38 7.97
C SER A 26 -5.83 7.18 8.23
N THR A 27 -5.41 5.95 8.56
CA THR A 27 -4.00 5.59 8.76
C THR A 27 -3.24 5.61 7.44
N ALA A 28 -3.82 5.03 6.37
CA ALA A 28 -3.25 5.11 5.03
C ALA A 28 -3.09 6.56 4.55
N TRP A 29 -4.05 7.44 4.87
CA TRP A 29 -3.96 8.87 4.57
C TRP A 29 -2.84 9.56 5.34
N ARG A 30 -2.68 9.28 6.64
CA ARG A 30 -1.55 9.78 7.45
C ARG A 30 -0.21 9.34 6.87
N TRP A 31 -0.09 8.09 6.45
CA TRP A 31 1.15 7.59 5.84
C TRP A 31 1.46 8.25 4.49
N ARG A 32 0.43 8.53 3.68
CA ARG A 32 0.59 9.31 2.44
C ARG A 32 1.15 10.71 2.75
N LYS A 33 0.67 11.36 3.81
CA LYS A 33 1.21 12.65 4.29
C LYS A 33 2.62 12.53 4.86
N ALA A 34 2.97 11.38 5.43
CA ALA A 34 4.32 11.07 5.92
C ALA A 34 5.33 10.72 4.80
N GLY A 35 4.90 10.68 3.53
CA GLY A 35 5.78 10.37 2.40
C GLY A 35 5.85 8.89 2.03
N MET A 36 4.84 8.10 2.41
CA MET A 36 4.74 6.70 1.99
C MET A 36 4.76 6.58 0.45
N PRO A 37 5.53 5.64 -0.12
CA PRO A 37 5.63 5.45 -1.56
C PRO A 37 4.28 5.00 -2.14
N TYR A 38 3.81 5.72 -3.15
CA TYR A 38 2.61 5.38 -3.92
C TYR A 38 2.88 5.63 -5.40
N MET A 39 2.28 4.80 -6.25
CA MET A 39 2.36 4.87 -7.70
C MET A 39 1.02 5.33 -8.26
N GLY A 40 1.02 6.45 -8.99
CA GLY A 40 -0.12 6.87 -9.79
C GLY A 40 -0.49 8.35 -9.64
N LYS A 41 -1.46 8.79 -10.44
CA LYS A 41 -1.93 10.18 -10.49
C LYS A 41 -3.27 10.29 -9.77
N LYS A 42 -3.47 11.39 -9.00
CA LYS A 42 -4.68 11.89 -8.28
C LYS A 42 -5.93 10.99 -8.11
N LYS A 43 -6.41 10.29 -9.14
CA LYS A 43 -7.60 9.41 -9.13
C LYS A 43 -7.30 7.91 -9.13
N SER A 44 -6.10 7.49 -9.55
CA SER A 44 -5.65 6.10 -9.57
C SER A 44 -4.37 5.98 -8.76
N ILE A 45 -4.50 5.90 -7.45
CA ILE A 45 -3.38 5.66 -6.53
C ILE A 45 -3.25 4.16 -6.33
N ARG A 46 -2.05 3.66 -6.54
CA ARG A 46 -1.67 2.27 -6.32
C ARG A 46 -0.46 2.20 -5.41
N TYR A 47 -0.28 1.07 -4.77
CA TYR A 47 0.74 0.86 -3.75
C TYR A 47 1.50 -0.41 -4.06
N SER A 48 2.81 -0.35 -4.12
CA SER A 48 3.65 -1.55 -4.27
C SER A 48 3.88 -2.15 -2.89
N LYS A 49 3.40 -3.37 -2.61
CA LYS A 49 3.58 -4.01 -1.29
C LYS A 49 5.04 -4.03 -0.86
N LYS A 50 5.96 -4.32 -1.79
CA LYS A 50 7.42 -4.33 -1.51
C LYS A 50 7.92 -2.98 -1.01
N GLU A 51 7.52 -1.89 -1.66
CA GLU A 51 7.94 -0.54 -1.27
C GLU A 51 7.30 -0.10 0.04
N VAL A 52 6.01 -0.41 0.21
CA VAL A 52 5.28 -0.13 1.45
C VAL A 52 5.88 -0.89 2.62
N GLU A 53 6.15 -2.19 2.47
CA GLU A 53 6.77 -3.00 3.51
C GLU A 53 8.15 -2.48 3.88
N LYS A 54 8.97 -2.12 2.89
CA LYS A 54 10.28 -1.49 3.12
C LYS A 54 10.15 -0.18 3.87
N TRP A 55 9.17 0.66 3.51
CA TRP A 55 8.90 1.92 4.18
C TRP A 55 8.43 1.70 5.63
N LEU A 56 7.52 0.76 5.87
CA LEU A 56 7.07 0.39 7.22
C LEU A 56 8.22 -0.09 8.11
N LYS A 57 9.11 -0.92 7.56
CA LYS A 57 10.34 -1.37 8.24
C LYS A 57 11.28 -0.22 8.62
N LEU A 58 11.30 0.86 7.84
CA LEU A 58 12.06 2.07 8.17
C LEU A 58 11.37 2.89 9.28
N GLN A 59 10.03 2.99 9.27
CA GLN A 59 9.29 3.75 10.28
C GLN A 59 9.30 3.08 11.66
N THR A 60 9.26 1.74 11.74
CA THR A 60 9.26 1.01 13.02
C THR A 60 10.62 0.96 13.71
N LYS A 61 11.71 1.35 13.03
CA LYS A 61 13.08 1.30 13.56
C LYS A 61 13.49 2.57 14.32
N LYS A 62 12.54 3.43 14.68
CA LYS A 62 12.77 4.70 15.36
C LYS A 62 12.05 4.71 16.69
#